data_AF-A0A952AUN7-F1
#
_entry.id   AF-A0A952AUN7-F1
#
_cell.length_a   1.000
_cell.length_b   1.000
_cell.length_c   1.000
_cell.angle_alpha   90.00
_cell.angle_beta   90.00
_cell.angle_gamma   90.00
#
_symmetry.space_group_name_H-M   'P 1'
#
loop_
_entity.id
_entity.type
_entity.pdbx_description
1 polymer ?
#
loop_
_entity_poly.entity_id
_entity_poly.type
_entity_poly.pdbx_seq_one_letter_code
_entity_poly.pdbx_strand_id
1 'polypeptide(L)'
;MSTNQSSADESKNHKEPADQTTQSGPPKKRKSPGFIETSGFKPSWLETGPLTPEILRDSLALQGKDNLFEEKAEQQTGVAPAPESTTKPAHTGEPSSEVTESTHTPHPISAEEHTGVQSGDNQPEAWVQALFTDGSATQSQSDISARKSPSPRPAEHDHIDLSAAAAHPSRARSEYFEPTSTAVDSAYVHGRLVATSKAGKKSRWTSGLLLTSLLLLGLAAITFFVNPFIRVAMNSATLAKPAAPYAAIPPKSGSGNWCVDGDFLGAGDRLKLADSGNQGDILAGDRVFSLNYTVAQPGTYNFQVSDCDNPDLSYPATAAWLKTTQPNQQVTFVFDTMGRGTALFGAAPYIVNVIDDANDFRVIGNFQFWDENDASSQLEQLSGGLYQQVRHISAPGAYEAQFITNSANQSIDVTGRTDTPVSLTFRTNRPSEPVVFLLDTDRGQASVLYDMTPLLASLAFGNGYRLLSYWLLGLAVLLLLVMTARLLILNNNQLRMESGCPQCGQRELMRISRRPGQRLLNALGIPAYRYRCRNCTWEGTRLSDVGEAFSTGSLFGSGKSR
;
A
#
# COMPACT_ATOMS: atom_id res chain seq x y z
N MET A 1 56.13 4.01 -35.40
CA MET A 1 55.26 3.27 -36.33
C MET A 1 53.87 3.89 -36.22
N SER A 2 53.61 4.97 -36.95
CA SER A 2 52.96 5.01 -38.28
C SER A 2 51.48 4.60 -38.26
N THR A 3 50.64 5.62 -38.16
CA THR A 3 49.49 5.98 -39.02
C THR A 3 48.69 4.86 -39.70
N ASN A 4 47.35 4.95 -39.62
CA ASN A 4 46.53 5.14 -40.81
C ASN A 4 45.16 5.78 -40.50
N GLN A 5 44.99 6.98 -41.05
CA GLN A 5 43.71 7.56 -41.45
C GLN A 5 43.31 6.93 -42.80
N SER A 6 42.02 6.76 -43.05
CA SER A 6 41.46 7.10 -44.36
C SER A 6 40.00 7.53 -44.25
N SER A 7 39.76 8.68 -44.86
CA SER A 7 38.51 9.34 -45.18
C SER A 7 38.34 9.30 -46.71
N ALA A 8 37.10 9.25 -47.20
CA ALA A 8 36.59 9.78 -48.51
C ALA A 8 35.34 8.96 -48.89
N ASP A 9 34.14 9.56 -48.89
CA ASP A 9 33.51 10.32 -50.00
C ASP A 9 33.04 9.42 -51.16
N GLU A 10 31.73 9.39 -51.46
CA GLU A 10 31.22 9.61 -52.84
C GLU A 10 29.68 9.80 -52.92
N SER A 11 29.28 11.05 -53.19
CA SER A 11 28.33 11.54 -54.22
C SER A 11 27.05 10.77 -54.63
N LYS A 12 25.92 11.49 -54.44
CA LYS A 12 24.78 11.79 -55.35
C LYS A 12 24.25 10.70 -56.31
N ASN A 13 22.93 10.49 -56.27
CA ASN A 13 22.13 10.61 -57.51
C ASN A 13 20.64 10.93 -57.29
N HIS A 14 20.16 11.87 -58.10
CA HIS A 14 18.76 12.25 -58.32
C HIS A 14 17.97 11.13 -59.00
N LYS A 15 16.69 10.96 -58.64
CA LYS A 15 15.59 10.90 -59.63
C LYS A 15 14.20 10.93 -58.98
N GLU A 16 13.48 12.02 -59.25
CA GLU A 16 12.02 12.09 -59.28
C GLU A 16 11.53 11.40 -60.58
N PRO A 17 10.31 10.83 -60.63
CA PRO A 17 9.21 11.64 -61.17
C PRO A 17 7.80 11.34 -60.60
N ALA A 18 7.01 12.43 -60.55
CA ALA A 18 5.62 12.59 -61.05
C ALA A 18 4.49 11.59 -60.69
N ASP A 19 3.53 12.13 -59.93
CA ASP A 19 2.10 12.30 -60.24
C ASP A 19 1.23 11.07 -60.56
N GLN A 20 0.36 10.68 -59.61
CA GLN A 20 -0.98 10.13 -59.88
C GLN A 20 -2.02 10.55 -58.82
N THR A 21 -2.78 11.57 -59.18
CA THR A 21 -4.25 11.72 -59.07
C THR A 21 -4.99 10.76 -58.12
N THR A 22 -5.49 11.27 -56.98
CA THR A 22 -6.52 10.55 -56.18
C THR A 22 -7.84 11.32 -56.19
N GLN A 23 -8.84 10.75 -56.87
CA GLN A 23 -10.21 11.25 -56.92
C GLN A 23 -10.94 11.01 -55.59
N SER A 24 -11.60 12.06 -55.12
CA SER A 24 -12.52 12.07 -53.98
C SER A 24 -13.90 11.48 -54.36
N GLY A 25 -14.33 10.44 -53.65
CA GLY A 25 -15.70 9.91 -53.71
C GLY A 25 -16.37 9.93 -52.31
N PRO A 26 -17.70 10.13 -52.21
CA PRO A 26 -18.39 10.32 -50.93
C PRO A 26 -18.64 8.98 -50.19
N PRO A 27 -18.65 8.96 -48.84
CA PRO A 27 -18.73 7.73 -48.08
C PRO A 27 -20.15 7.13 -48.08
N LYS A 28 -20.27 5.89 -48.57
CA LYS A 28 -21.47 5.05 -48.43
C LYS A 28 -21.50 4.40 -47.04
N LYS A 29 -22.61 4.63 -46.31
CA LYS A 29 -22.93 3.98 -45.03
C LYS A 29 -23.00 2.46 -45.19
N ARG A 30 -22.08 1.73 -44.57
CA ARG A 30 -22.19 0.28 -44.35
C ARG A 30 -22.93 0.01 -43.05
N LYS A 31 -23.99 -0.79 -43.13
CA LYS A 31 -24.69 -1.40 -42.00
C LYS A 31 -23.83 -2.56 -41.47
N SER A 32 -23.52 -2.57 -40.17
CA SER A 32 -22.90 -3.70 -39.49
C SER A 32 -23.96 -4.70 -39.00
N PRO A 33 -23.89 -5.99 -39.37
CA PRO A 33 -24.58 -7.06 -38.66
C PRO A 33 -23.62 -7.64 -37.60
N GLY A 34 -24.08 -7.81 -36.36
CA GLY A 34 -23.22 -8.33 -35.30
C GLY A 34 -23.86 -8.22 -33.93
N PHE A 35 -24.97 -8.92 -33.78
CA PHE A 35 -25.66 -9.21 -32.54
C PHE A 35 -24.75 -10.15 -31.72
N ILE A 36 -24.31 -9.75 -30.53
CA ILE A 36 -23.66 -10.65 -29.56
C ILE A 36 -24.69 -10.96 -28.49
N GLU A 37 -25.04 -12.24 -28.41
CA GLU A 37 -25.87 -12.83 -27.38
C GLU A 37 -25.27 -12.60 -26.00
N THR A 38 -26.13 -12.24 -25.06
CA THR A 38 -25.83 -12.05 -23.65
C THR A 38 -25.51 -13.40 -22.99
N SER A 39 -24.23 -13.72 -22.85
CA SER A 39 -23.81 -14.75 -21.90
C SER A 39 -24.00 -14.22 -20.48
N GLY A 40 -24.71 -14.99 -19.66
CA GLY A 40 -25.08 -14.66 -18.27
C GLY A 40 -23.90 -14.70 -17.31
N PHE A 41 -22.93 -13.80 -17.49
CA PHE A 41 -21.84 -13.61 -16.54
C PHE A 41 -22.28 -12.62 -15.45
N LYS A 42 -22.67 -13.14 -14.28
CA LYS A 42 -22.78 -12.35 -13.04
C LYS A 42 -21.38 -12.25 -12.43
N PRO A 43 -20.76 -11.07 -12.35
CA PRO A 43 -19.45 -10.96 -11.74
C PRO A 43 -19.63 -10.84 -10.21
N SER A 44 -19.08 -11.80 -9.46
CA SER A 44 -19.27 -12.02 -8.01
C SER A 44 -18.47 -11.09 -7.08
N TRP A 45 -17.94 -9.97 -7.58
CA TRP A 45 -16.98 -9.13 -6.82
C TRP A 45 -17.62 -8.05 -5.93
N LEU A 46 -18.93 -8.12 -5.68
CA LEU A 46 -19.66 -7.14 -4.85
C LEU A 46 -20.17 -7.70 -3.50
N GLU A 47 -19.76 -8.90 -3.11
CA GLU A 47 -20.21 -9.56 -1.85
C GLU A 47 -19.12 -9.80 -0.80
N THR A 48 -17.94 -9.20 -0.88
CA THR A 48 -16.99 -9.23 0.24
C THR A 48 -17.20 -8.04 1.16
N GLY A 49 -18.21 -8.16 2.03
CA GLY A 49 -18.18 -7.57 3.36
C GLY A 49 -17.09 -8.24 4.22
N PRO A 50 -16.90 -7.81 5.48
CA PRO A 50 -15.86 -8.35 6.37
C PRO A 50 -15.97 -9.88 6.40
N LEU A 51 -14.85 -10.55 6.08
CA LEU A 51 -14.75 -12.00 5.98
C LEU A 51 -15.23 -12.64 7.29
N THR A 52 -16.36 -13.33 7.26
CA THR A 52 -16.76 -14.21 8.35
C THR A 52 -15.96 -15.53 8.24
N PRO A 53 -15.69 -16.22 9.37
CA PRO A 53 -14.85 -17.42 9.41
C PRO A 53 -15.37 -18.63 8.59
N GLU A 54 -16.56 -18.54 8.00
CA GLU A 54 -17.23 -19.67 7.34
C GLU A 54 -16.76 -19.90 5.89
N ILE A 55 -16.24 -18.87 5.20
CA ILE A 55 -15.83 -18.98 3.78
C ILE A 55 -14.53 -19.81 3.59
N LEU A 56 -13.74 -19.99 4.66
CA LEU A 56 -12.56 -20.86 4.66
C LEU A 56 -12.91 -22.36 4.63
N ARG A 57 -14.13 -22.76 5.03
CA ARG A 57 -14.53 -24.17 5.12
C ARG A 57 -14.88 -24.79 3.76
N ASP A 58 -15.48 -24.02 2.86
CA ASP A 58 -15.94 -24.54 1.56
C ASP A 58 -14.82 -24.64 0.52
N SER A 59 -13.74 -23.89 0.71
CA SER A 59 -12.58 -23.89 -0.20
C SER A 59 -11.74 -25.18 -0.08
N LEU A 60 -11.76 -25.84 1.08
CA LEU A 60 -10.99 -27.07 1.34
C LEU A 60 -11.73 -28.35 0.92
N ALA A 61 -13.07 -28.33 0.85
CA ALA A 61 -13.86 -29.50 0.44
C ALA A 61 -13.73 -29.83 -1.06
N LEU A 62 -13.28 -28.87 -1.88
CA LEU A 62 -13.13 -29.05 -3.33
C LEU A 62 -11.74 -29.52 -3.78
N GLN A 63 -10.71 -29.50 -2.93
CA GLN A 63 -9.36 -30.00 -3.28
C GLN A 63 -9.15 -31.50 -3.01
N GLY A 64 -10.12 -32.18 -2.37
CA GLY A 64 -10.01 -33.61 -2.02
C GLY A 64 -10.34 -34.59 -3.15
N LYS A 65 -10.65 -34.14 -4.38
CA LYS A 65 -11.15 -35.02 -5.46
C LYS A 65 -10.17 -35.35 -6.59
N ASP A 66 -9.01 -34.70 -6.65
CA ASP A 66 -8.13 -34.82 -7.84
C ASP A 66 -6.91 -35.75 -7.67
N ASN A 67 -6.75 -36.43 -6.52
CA ASN A 67 -5.58 -37.30 -6.28
C ASN A 67 -5.83 -38.81 -6.51
N LEU A 68 -6.83 -39.18 -7.32
CA LEU A 68 -7.18 -40.58 -7.55
C LEU A 68 -6.76 -41.09 -8.94
N PHE A 69 -5.57 -40.77 -9.45
CA PHE A 69 -5.11 -41.31 -10.74
C PHE A 69 -3.58 -41.32 -10.92
N GLU A 70 -2.78 -41.84 -9.98
CA GLU A 70 -1.41 -42.27 -10.32
C GLU A 70 -0.82 -43.26 -9.30
N GLU A 71 -1.29 -44.50 -9.32
CA GLU A 71 -0.59 -45.62 -8.67
C GLU A 71 -0.82 -46.89 -9.49
N LYS A 72 -0.05 -47.06 -10.58
CA LYS A 72 0.04 -48.34 -11.28
C LYS A 72 1.28 -48.45 -12.17
N ALA A 73 2.44 -48.69 -11.56
CA ALA A 73 3.54 -49.37 -12.23
C ALA A 73 4.57 -49.87 -11.21
N GLU A 74 4.40 -51.10 -10.72
CA GLU A 74 5.50 -52.05 -10.49
C GLU A 74 4.97 -53.37 -9.94
N GLN A 75 4.83 -54.38 -10.82
CA GLN A 75 4.89 -55.79 -10.44
C GLN A 75 4.95 -56.67 -11.69
N GLN A 76 6.14 -57.23 -11.99
CA GLN A 76 6.25 -58.63 -12.43
C GLN A 76 7.71 -59.14 -12.43
N THR A 77 7.98 -59.98 -11.43
CA THR A 77 8.72 -61.28 -11.43
C THR A 77 9.07 -61.88 -12.80
N GLY A 78 10.15 -62.65 -13.07
CA GLY A 78 11.23 -63.26 -12.28
C GLY A 78 11.88 -64.46 -13.06
N VAL A 79 13.03 -64.96 -12.55
CA VAL A 79 13.56 -66.36 -12.60
C VAL A 79 14.52 -66.86 -13.74
N ALA A 80 15.83 -66.95 -13.38
CA ALA A 80 16.85 -68.06 -13.46
C ALA A 80 17.41 -68.63 -14.82
N PRO A 81 18.48 -69.50 -14.84
CA PRO A 81 19.83 -69.47 -14.19
C PRO A 81 21.05 -69.90 -15.09
N ALA A 82 22.30 -69.59 -14.65
CA ALA A 82 23.63 -70.28 -14.83
C ALA A 82 24.17 -70.59 -16.28
N PRO A 83 25.49 -70.89 -16.53
CA PRO A 83 26.55 -71.38 -15.62
C PRO A 83 28.00 -70.81 -15.77
N GLU A 84 28.81 -71.19 -14.78
CA GLU A 84 30.27 -71.46 -14.71
C GLU A 84 31.23 -71.00 -15.83
N SER A 85 32.33 -70.33 -15.43
CA SER A 85 33.68 -70.78 -15.84
C SER A 85 34.79 -70.32 -14.88
N THR A 86 35.46 -71.32 -14.32
CA THR A 86 36.80 -71.40 -13.74
C THR A 86 37.86 -70.55 -14.45
N THR A 87 38.83 -69.96 -13.73
CA THR A 87 40.31 -70.11 -13.92
C THR A 87 41.10 -69.20 -12.96
N LYS A 88 41.88 -69.82 -12.07
CA LYS A 88 43.14 -69.34 -11.43
C LYS A 88 44.29 -69.96 -12.29
N PRO A 89 45.59 -69.54 -12.31
CA PRO A 89 46.32 -68.85 -11.24
C PRO A 89 47.54 -67.94 -11.58
N ALA A 90 48.12 -67.38 -10.51
CA ALA A 90 49.55 -67.27 -10.17
C ALA A 90 50.35 -65.97 -10.46
N HIS A 91 51.07 -65.59 -9.38
CA HIS A 91 52.45 -65.07 -9.28
C HIS A 91 52.74 -63.57 -8.98
N THR A 92 53.23 -63.39 -7.74
CA THR A 92 54.52 -62.76 -7.32
C THR A 92 54.70 -61.23 -7.36
N GLY A 93 55.07 -60.66 -6.20
CA GLY A 93 55.88 -59.44 -6.13
C GLY A 93 55.63 -58.55 -4.91
N GLU A 94 56.33 -58.81 -3.79
CA GLU A 94 56.78 -57.80 -2.82
C GLU A 94 58.02 -57.05 -3.40
N PRO A 95 58.61 -55.98 -2.81
CA PRO A 95 58.20 -55.17 -1.64
C PRO A 95 58.45 -53.63 -1.79
N SER A 96 58.18 -52.92 -0.68
CA SER A 96 58.83 -51.69 -0.18
C SER A 96 58.60 -50.32 -0.83
N SER A 97 58.27 -49.37 0.06
CA SER A 97 58.74 -47.98 0.22
C SER A 97 57.56 -47.12 0.69
N GLU A 98 57.68 -46.04 1.46
CA GLU A 98 58.69 -45.43 2.33
C GLU A 98 57.92 -44.24 2.93
N VAL A 99 58.09 -43.99 4.23
CA VAL A 99 57.38 -42.93 4.97
C VAL A 99 58.09 -41.61 4.76
N THR A 100 57.37 -40.57 4.31
CA THR A 100 57.85 -39.18 4.46
C THR A 100 56.73 -38.28 4.93
N GLU A 101 56.82 -37.98 6.23
CA GLU A 101 56.15 -36.91 6.97
C GLU A 101 56.74 -35.55 6.55
N SER A 102 55.91 -34.52 6.38
CA SER A 102 56.37 -33.15 6.08
C SER A 102 55.53 -32.14 6.83
N THR A 103 56.05 -31.77 8.01
CA THR A 103 55.68 -30.63 8.85
C THR A 103 55.93 -29.32 8.11
N HIS A 104 54.94 -28.43 8.07
CA HIS A 104 55.10 -27.06 7.58
C HIS A 104 54.84 -26.05 8.69
N THR A 105 55.90 -25.34 9.07
CA THR A 105 55.92 -24.23 10.03
C THR A 105 55.74 -22.91 9.27
N PRO A 106 54.90 -21.96 9.71
CA PRO A 106 54.88 -20.62 9.15
C PRO A 106 55.76 -19.64 9.95
N HIS A 107 56.59 -18.87 9.23
CA HIS A 107 57.29 -17.69 9.73
C HIS A 107 56.45 -16.41 9.49
N PRO A 108 56.62 -15.36 10.33
CA PRO A 108 55.79 -14.16 10.33
C PRO A 108 56.38 -13.07 9.42
N ILE A 109 55.52 -12.20 8.88
CA ILE A 109 55.94 -10.96 8.21
C ILE A 109 55.30 -9.77 8.92
N SER A 110 56.19 -8.81 9.19
CA SER A 110 56.06 -7.60 9.99
C SER A 110 55.10 -6.55 9.44
N ALA A 111 54.70 -5.70 10.38
CA ALA A 111 54.07 -4.41 10.21
C ALA A 111 54.90 -3.45 9.33
N GLU A 112 54.21 -2.69 8.49
CA GLU A 112 54.65 -1.37 8.05
C GLU A 112 53.56 -0.33 8.33
N GLU A 113 54.07 0.77 8.84
CA GLU A 113 53.47 1.98 9.34
C GLU A 113 53.20 2.92 8.16
N HIS A 114 51.96 3.40 8.02
CA HIS A 114 51.69 4.60 7.22
C HIS A 114 50.84 5.60 8.00
N THR A 115 51.46 6.76 8.16
CA THR A 115 51.01 7.99 8.80
C THR A 115 50.01 8.74 7.92
N GLY A 116 49.16 9.53 8.58
CA GLY A 116 47.85 9.95 8.07
C GLY A 116 47.82 11.19 7.17
N VAL A 117 46.62 11.47 6.65
CA VAL A 117 46.19 12.79 6.16
C VAL A 117 44.66 12.95 6.34
N GLN A 118 44.34 13.89 7.22
CA GLN A 118 43.22 14.86 7.27
C GLN A 118 41.73 14.44 7.16
N SER A 119 41.04 14.78 8.26
CA SER A 119 39.60 15.03 8.40
C SER A 119 39.01 15.89 7.30
N GLY A 120 37.89 15.43 6.74
CA GLY A 120 36.90 16.26 6.06
C GLY A 120 35.61 16.25 6.88
N ASP A 121 35.31 17.38 7.52
CA ASP A 121 34.03 17.69 8.13
C ASP A 121 32.92 17.63 7.07
N ASN A 122 32.02 16.66 7.17
CA ASN A 122 30.74 16.68 6.47
C ASN A 122 29.64 17.00 7.49
N GLN A 123 29.48 18.30 7.76
CA GLN A 123 28.22 18.81 8.32
C GLN A 123 27.13 18.75 7.23
N PRO A 124 25.98 18.11 7.47
CA PRO A 124 24.81 18.34 6.63
C PRO A 124 24.20 19.72 6.95
N GLU A 125 24.36 20.61 5.97
CA GLU A 125 23.51 21.73 5.61
C GLU A 125 22.34 22.12 6.55
N ALA A 126 22.54 23.25 7.24
CA ALA A 126 21.63 23.89 8.19
C ALA A 126 20.36 24.56 7.59
N TRP A 127 19.92 24.21 6.37
CA TRP A 127 18.76 24.85 5.74
C TRP A 127 17.45 24.05 5.83
N VAL A 128 17.46 22.84 6.42
CA VAL A 128 16.26 22.00 6.58
C VAL A 128 15.49 22.28 7.89
N GLN A 129 16.05 23.03 8.84
CA GLN A 129 15.38 23.33 10.13
C GLN A 129 14.42 24.54 10.11
N ALA A 130 14.26 25.25 8.99
CA ALA A 130 13.44 26.46 8.92
C ALA A 130 11.94 26.22 8.57
N LEU A 131 11.48 24.97 8.48
CA LEU A 131 10.10 24.66 8.07
C LEU A 131 9.19 24.09 9.17
N PHE A 132 9.67 23.93 10.41
CA PHE A 132 8.91 23.29 11.50
C PHE A 132 8.92 24.02 12.85
N THR A 133 9.28 25.30 12.90
CA THR A 133 9.24 26.07 14.15
C THR A 133 8.42 27.35 14.01
N ASP A 134 7.12 27.21 14.31
CA ASP A 134 6.19 28.25 14.81
C ASP A 134 4.87 27.51 15.15
N GLY A 135 4.31 27.49 16.36
CA GLY A 135 4.74 28.09 17.61
C GLY A 135 3.96 27.49 18.79
N SER A 136 4.63 27.43 19.94
CA SER A 136 3.95 27.52 21.23
C SER A 136 4.82 28.41 22.12
N ALA A 137 4.44 29.67 22.15
CA ALA A 137 5.05 30.66 23.02
C ALA A 137 4.55 30.46 24.46
N THR A 138 5.48 30.02 25.30
CA THR A 138 5.90 30.65 26.57
C THR A 138 4.87 31.04 27.61
N GLN A 139 5.04 30.47 28.81
CA GLN A 139 5.55 31.12 30.05
C GLN A 139 5.39 30.10 31.19
N SER A 140 6.22 29.94 32.20
CA SER A 140 7.49 30.51 32.66
C SER A 140 7.86 29.63 33.87
N GLN A 141 9.10 29.13 33.96
CA GLN A 141 10.13 29.68 34.86
C GLN A 141 9.89 29.36 36.35
N SER A 142 10.66 28.42 36.91
CA SER A 142 11.76 28.75 37.83
C SER A 142 12.34 27.48 38.48
N ASP A 143 13.65 27.38 38.41
CA ASP A 143 14.53 26.56 39.25
C ASP A 143 14.21 26.66 40.74
N ILE A 144 14.52 25.60 41.52
CA ILE A 144 15.39 25.63 42.71
C ILE A 144 15.46 24.22 43.33
N SER A 145 16.68 23.68 43.30
CA SER A 145 17.45 23.04 44.40
C SER A 145 16.84 21.96 45.29
N ALA A 146 17.65 20.90 45.45
CA ALA A 146 17.47 19.74 46.31
C ALA A 146 17.53 20.06 47.82
N ARG A 147 16.64 19.43 48.62
CA ARG A 147 16.97 18.93 49.97
C ARG A 147 15.88 18.01 50.57
N LYS A 148 16.28 16.76 50.83
CA LYS A 148 16.19 15.97 52.09
C LYS A 148 14.91 16.08 52.97
N SER A 149 14.26 14.92 53.17
CA SER A 149 13.21 14.54 54.16
C SER A 149 13.45 15.00 55.62
N PRO A 150 12.53 14.81 56.62
CA PRO A 150 11.22 14.09 56.66
C PRO A 150 10.04 14.80 57.41
N SER A 151 8.86 14.12 57.39
CA SER A 151 7.61 14.19 58.23
C SER A 151 7.76 14.71 59.69
N PRO A 152 6.69 15.10 60.48
CA PRO A 152 5.24 14.79 60.34
C PRO A 152 4.16 15.81 60.87
N ARG A 153 2.88 15.54 60.53
CA ARG A 153 1.62 15.69 61.35
C ARG A 153 1.01 17.09 61.68
N PRO A 154 -0.26 17.19 62.19
CA PRO A 154 -1.43 17.73 61.46
C PRO A 154 -2.16 18.89 62.16
N ALA A 155 -3.10 19.54 61.45
CA ALA A 155 -4.23 20.39 61.90
C ALA A 155 -4.56 21.36 60.73
N GLU A 156 -5.72 21.95 60.51
CA GLU A 156 -7.11 21.91 60.98
C GLU A 156 -7.76 23.15 60.32
N HIS A 157 -9.00 23.04 59.82
CA HIS A 157 -9.89 24.15 59.40
C HIS A 157 -9.46 24.95 58.13
N ASP A 158 -10.32 25.41 57.22
CA ASP A 158 -11.66 25.98 57.32
C ASP A 158 -12.50 25.75 56.03
N HIS A 159 -13.81 25.74 56.24
CA HIS A 159 -14.87 25.86 55.23
C HIS A 159 -14.85 27.23 54.54
N ILE A 160 -15.03 27.27 53.21
CA ILE A 160 -15.68 28.41 52.55
C ILE A 160 -16.63 27.90 51.45
N ASP A 161 -17.92 28.08 51.73
CA ASP A 161 -19.03 28.11 50.78
C ASP A 161 -18.88 29.30 49.80
N LEU A 162 -19.12 29.07 48.51
CA LEU A 162 -19.45 30.12 47.55
C LEU A 162 -20.67 29.70 46.73
N SER A 163 -21.83 29.96 47.34
CA SER A 163 -23.11 30.14 46.69
C SER A 163 -23.25 31.55 46.08
N ALA A 164 -24.12 31.65 45.06
CA ALA A 164 -24.79 32.88 44.57
C ALA A 164 -23.93 33.85 43.73
N ALA A 165 -24.41 34.55 42.70
CA ALA A 165 -25.69 34.61 42.00
C ALA A 165 -25.54 35.53 40.77
N ALA A 166 -26.52 35.45 39.87
CA ALA A 166 -26.96 36.50 38.92
C ALA A 166 -25.98 36.85 37.76
N ALA A 167 -26.41 37.19 36.55
CA ALA A 167 -27.67 37.73 36.10
C ALA A 167 -27.92 37.40 34.61
N HIS A 168 -29.17 37.13 34.25
CA HIS A 168 -29.67 37.15 32.88
C HIS A 168 -29.97 38.58 32.43
N PRO A 169 -29.59 38.99 31.20
CA PRO A 169 -30.19 40.16 30.57
C PRO A 169 -31.41 39.77 29.71
N SER A 170 -32.56 40.24 30.17
CA SER A 170 -33.80 40.45 29.42
C SER A 170 -33.68 41.59 28.39
N ARG A 171 -34.69 41.67 27.48
CA ARG A 171 -35.06 42.77 26.53
C ARG A 171 -34.57 42.48 25.08
N ALA A 172 -35.35 42.57 24.01
CA ALA A 172 -36.50 43.43 23.75
C ALA A 172 -37.55 42.78 22.82
N ARG A 173 -38.78 43.17 23.09
CA ARG A 173 -40.06 42.91 22.42
C ARG A 173 -40.19 43.87 21.23
N SER A 174 -40.28 43.37 20.00
CA SER A 174 -40.62 44.19 18.83
C SER A 174 -42.13 44.18 18.60
N GLU A 175 -42.68 45.38 18.51
CA GLU A 175 -44.09 45.68 18.35
C GLU A 175 -44.65 45.18 17.01
N TYR A 176 -45.86 44.64 17.10
CA TYR A 176 -46.74 44.37 15.96
C TYR A 176 -47.25 45.72 15.42
N PHE A 177 -47.04 45.96 14.12
CA PHE A 177 -47.71 47.01 13.38
C PHE A 177 -48.77 46.37 12.47
N GLU A 178 -50.04 46.65 12.76
CA GLU A 178 -51.17 46.43 11.86
C GLU A 178 -51.16 47.51 10.76
N PRO A 179 -51.37 47.14 9.49
CA PRO A 179 -51.93 48.05 8.51
C PRO A 179 -53.39 47.69 8.19
N THR A 180 -54.24 48.70 8.43
CA THR A 180 -55.66 48.80 8.11
C THR A 180 -55.95 48.44 6.65
N SER A 181 -56.92 47.54 6.44
CA SER A 181 -57.47 47.19 5.14
C SER A 181 -58.44 48.26 4.63
N THR A 182 -58.13 48.89 3.50
CA THR A 182 -59.13 49.56 2.66
C THR A 182 -59.40 48.69 1.44
N ALA A 183 -60.64 48.19 1.39
CA ALA A 183 -61.21 47.48 0.27
C ALA A 183 -61.33 48.40 -0.95
N VAL A 184 -60.76 47.96 -2.09
CA VAL A 184 -61.12 48.46 -3.42
C VAL A 184 -61.33 47.24 -4.30
N ASP A 185 -62.59 47.05 -4.69
CA ASP A 185 -63.02 46.13 -5.73
C ASP A 185 -62.29 46.42 -7.03
N SER A 186 -61.66 45.39 -7.60
CA SER A 186 -61.30 45.36 -9.02
C SER A 186 -61.37 43.94 -9.53
N ALA A 187 -62.49 43.65 -10.19
CA ALA A 187 -62.71 42.46 -10.98
C ALA A 187 -61.67 42.39 -12.11
N TYR A 188 -60.57 41.68 -11.87
CA TYR A 188 -59.62 41.29 -12.91
C TYR A 188 -59.93 39.89 -13.39
N VAL A 189 -60.27 39.84 -14.68
CA VAL A 189 -60.54 38.65 -15.50
C VAL A 189 -59.46 37.58 -15.27
N HIS A 190 -59.88 36.42 -14.75
CA HIS A 190 -59.07 35.21 -14.65
C HIS A 190 -58.75 34.66 -16.06
N GLY A 191 -57.77 35.27 -16.72
CA GLY A 191 -57.07 34.67 -17.85
C GLY A 191 -56.17 33.55 -17.33
N ARG A 192 -56.67 32.32 -17.35
CA ARG A 192 -55.94 31.10 -17.01
C ARG A 192 -54.83 30.88 -18.05
N LEU A 193 -53.73 31.61 -17.94
CA LEU A 193 -52.50 31.34 -18.68
C LEU A 193 -51.95 30.01 -18.17
N VAL A 194 -52.29 28.94 -18.87
CA VAL A 194 -51.65 27.63 -18.74
C VAL A 194 -50.19 27.82 -19.20
N ALA A 195 -49.36 28.32 -18.28
CA ALA A 195 -47.92 28.31 -18.42
C ALA A 195 -47.50 26.84 -18.39
N THR A 196 -47.46 26.23 -19.58
CA THR A 196 -46.81 24.94 -19.77
C THR A 196 -45.33 25.16 -19.48
N SER A 197 -44.94 24.99 -18.22
CA SER A 197 -43.55 24.97 -17.79
C SER A 197 -42.90 23.79 -18.51
N LYS A 198 -42.36 24.03 -19.70
CA LYS A 198 -41.54 23.06 -20.43
C LYS A 198 -40.46 22.64 -19.44
N ALA A 199 -40.59 21.40 -18.93
CA ALA A 199 -39.66 20.84 -17.97
C ALA A 199 -38.24 21.07 -18.50
N GLY A 200 -37.51 21.96 -17.83
CA GLY A 200 -36.20 22.41 -18.29
C GLY A 200 -35.31 21.20 -18.52
N LYS A 201 -34.74 21.08 -19.73
CA LYS A 201 -33.78 20.03 -20.04
C LYS A 201 -32.67 20.09 -18.99
N LYS A 202 -32.63 19.11 -18.07
CA LYS A 202 -31.60 19.01 -17.04
C LYS A 202 -30.24 19.16 -17.72
N SER A 203 -29.42 20.11 -17.25
CA SER A 203 -28.12 20.40 -17.86
C SER A 203 -27.24 19.16 -17.77
N ARG A 204 -26.97 18.51 -18.92
CA ARG A 204 -26.14 17.30 -18.99
C ARG A 204 -24.77 17.50 -18.35
N TRP A 205 -24.28 18.75 -18.34
CA TRP A 205 -23.02 19.16 -17.73
C TRP A 205 -23.01 19.06 -16.19
N THR A 206 -24.04 19.52 -15.49
CA THR A 206 -24.08 19.42 -14.02
C THR A 206 -24.14 17.97 -13.58
N SER A 207 -24.93 17.14 -14.27
CA SER A 207 -24.98 15.71 -13.98
C SER A 207 -23.65 15.03 -14.28
N GLY A 208 -22.97 15.41 -15.36
CA GLY A 208 -21.63 14.92 -15.70
C GLY A 208 -20.58 15.26 -14.63
N LEU A 209 -20.48 16.54 -14.24
CA LEU A 209 -19.52 16.99 -13.21
C LEU A 209 -19.75 16.31 -11.86
N LEU A 210 -21.02 16.19 -11.45
CA LEU A 210 -21.38 15.50 -10.21
C LEU A 210 -20.96 14.02 -10.25
N LEU A 211 -21.29 13.31 -11.34
CA LEU A 211 -20.96 11.89 -11.48
C LEU A 211 -19.45 11.67 -11.52
N THR A 212 -18.70 12.51 -12.25
CA THR A 212 -17.23 12.46 -12.26
C THR A 212 -16.65 12.72 -10.87
N SER A 213 -17.16 13.72 -10.14
CA SER A 213 -16.72 13.99 -8.78
C SER A 213 -16.99 12.81 -7.83
N LEU A 214 -18.17 12.18 -7.91
CA LEU A 214 -18.51 11.03 -7.08
C LEU A 214 -17.61 9.82 -7.40
N LEU A 215 -17.31 9.60 -8.69
CA LEU A 215 -16.40 8.54 -9.13
C LEU A 215 -14.98 8.76 -8.57
N LEU A 216 -14.47 9.99 -8.65
CA LEU A 216 -13.15 10.33 -8.10
C LEU A 216 -13.09 10.16 -6.58
N LEU A 217 -14.16 10.54 -5.88
CA LEU A 217 -14.26 10.33 -4.43
C LEU A 217 -14.31 8.84 -4.07
N GLY A 218 -15.03 8.03 -4.85
CA GLY A 218 -15.02 6.58 -4.73
C GLY A 218 -13.63 5.97 -4.96
N LEU A 219 -12.92 6.41 -6.01
CA LEU A 219 -11.54 5.99 -6.26
C LEU A 219 -10.57 6.41 -5.15
N ALA A 220 -10.71 7.64 -4.64
CA ALA A 220 -9.91 8.12 -3.51
C ALA A 220 -10.12 7.25 -2.27
N ALA A 221 -11.37 6.91 -1.95
CA ALA A 221 -11.70 6.04 -0.82
C ALA A 221 -11.15 4.63 -1.00
N ILE A 222 -11.36 3.99 -2.17
CA ILE A 222 -10.82 2.65 -2.45
C ILE A 222 -9.29 2.65 -2.34
N THR A 223 -8.63 3.66 -2.90
CA THR A 223 -7.16 3.77 -2.84
C THR A 223 -6.67 3.93 -1.40
N PHE A 224 -7.39 4.70 -0.58
CA PHE A 224 -7.03 4.95 0.82
C PHE A 224 -7.22 3.73 1.72
N PHE A 225 -8.38 3.05 1.61
CA PHE A 225 -8.75 1.97 2.53
C PHE A 225 -8.27 0.59 2.08
N VAL A 226 -8.26 0.32 0.78
CA VAL A 226 -7.93 -1.02 0.25
C VAL A 226 -6.50 -1.09 -0.27
N ASN A 227 -5.95 0.04 -0.75
CA ASN A 227 -4.69 0.11 -1.47
C ASN A 227 -4.56 -0.98 -2.57
N PRO A 228 -5.18 -0.80 -3.75
CA PRO A 228 -5.17 -1.81 -4.80
C PRO A 228 -3.78 -2.09 -5.38
N PHE A 229 -2.78 -1.24 -5.09
CA PHE A 229 -1.44 -1.35 -5.63
C PHE A 229 -0.63 -2.47 -5.00
N ILE A 230 -0.97 -2.94 -3.79
CA ILE A 230 -0.27 -4.05 -3.12
C ILE A 230 -0.27 -5.30 -4.00
N ARG A 231 -1.45 -5.69 -4.54
CA ARG A 231 -1.56 -6.86 -5.41
C ARG A 231 -0.76 -6.72 -6.71
N VAL A 232 -0.77 -5.52 -7.29
CA VAL A 232 -0.02 -5.23 -8.52
C VAL A 232 1.48 -5.30 -8.24
N ALA A 233 1.93 -4.74 -7.13
CA ALA A 233 3.32 -4.79 -6.69
C ALA A 233 3.77 -6.23 -6.44
N MET A 234 2.99 -7.03 -5.71
CA MET A 234 3.30 -8.44 -5.46
C MET A 234 3.45 -9.26 -6.74
N ASN A 235 2.61 -9.03 -7.74
CA ASN A 235 2.71 -9.73 -9.03
C ASN A 235 3.92 -9.29 -9.88
N SER A 236 4.46 -8.11 -9.60
CA SER A 236 5.66 -7.59 -10.29
C SER A 236 6.95 -7.86 -9.54
N ALA A 237 6.87 -8.13 -8.24
CA ALA A 237 8.03 -8.29 -7.39
C ALA A 237 8.64 -9.68 -7.56
N THR A 238 9.95 -9.76 -7.38
CA THR A 238 10.66 -11.02 -7.18
C THR A 238 10.88 -11.26 -5.70
N LEU A 239 10.67 -12.51 -5.26
CA LEU A 239 10.92 -12.93 -3.90
C LEU A 239 12.39 -13.39 -3.76
N ALA A 240 13.08 -12.88 -2.74
CA ALA A 240 14.44 -13.30 -2.41
C ALA A 240 14.50 -14.79 -2.07
N LYS A 241 15.63 -15.40 -2.39
CA LYS A 241 15.88 -16.81 -2.13
C LYS A 241 16.91 -16.97 -1.01
N PRO A 242 16.83 -18.03 -0.21
CA PRO A 242 17.88 -18.38 0.75
C PRO A 242 19.25 -18.48 0.06
N ALA A 243 20.29 -17.94 0.69
CA ALA A 243 21.67 -17.99 0.21
C ALA A 243 22.22 -19.42 0.13
N ALA A 244 21.74 -20.28 1.02
CA ALA A 244 22.05 -21.69 1.06
C ALA A 244 20.75 -22.51 1.12
N PRO A 245 20.71 -23.71 0.53
CA PRO A 245 19.61 -24.64 0.76
C PRO A 245 19.59 -25.05 2.24
N TYR A 246 18.39 -25.21 2.80
CA TYR A 246 18.24 -25.74 4.15
C TYR A 246 18.70 -27.19 4.19
N ALA A 247 19.66 -27.50 5.06
CA ALA A 247 20.27 -28.82 5.19
C ALA A 247 19.36 -29.86 5.89
N ALA A 248 18.18 -29.46 6.33
CA ALA A 248 17.34 -30.27 7.21
C ALA A 248 16.52 -31.32 6.44
N ILE A 249 16.48 -32.53 7.01
CA ILE A 249 15.56 -33.60 6.58
C ILE A 249 14.13 -33.07 6.78
N PRO A 250 13.25 -33.12 5.76
CA PRO A 250 11.87 -32.66 5.92
C PRO A 250 11.19 -33.36 7.10
N PRO A 251 10.40 -32.67 7.95
CA PRO A 251 9.74 -33.28 9.12
C PRO A 251 8.79 -34.43 8.79
N LYS A 252 8.48 -34.62 7.51
CA LYS A 252 7.73 -35.78 6.99
C LYS A 252 8.35 -37.13 7.37
N SER A 253 9.62 -37.19 7.78
CA SER A 253 10.26 -38.40 8.30
C SER A 253 9.98 -38.69 9.78
N GLY A 254 9.37 -37.76 10.52
CA GLY A 254 9.05 -37.93 11.94
C GLY A 254 7.79 -38.75 12.20
N SER A 255 7.63 -39.18 13.45
CA SER A 255 6.49 -39.93 13.99
C SER A 255 5.18 -39.12 13.99
N GLY A 256 5.29 -37.79 13.94
CA GLY A 256 4.18 -36.87 14.17
C GLY A 256 3.93 -36.55 15.65
N ASN A 257 4.68 -37.16 16.57
CA ASN A 257 4.72 -36.78 17.98
C ASN A 257 5.83 -35.75 18.19
N TRP A 258 5.49 -34.47 18.17
CA TRP A 258 6.46 -33.39 18.33
C TRP A 258 6.51 -32.89 19.78
N CYS A 259 7.72 -32.61 20.26
CA CYS A 259 8.01 -32.12 21.59
C CYS A 259 8.89 -30.87 21.53
N VAL A 260 8.59 -29.87 22.37
CA VAL A 260 9.49 -28.74 22.63
C VAL A 260 10.43 -29.10 23.77
N ASP A 261 11.71 -28.79 23.57
CA ASP A 261 12.77 -28.80 24.57
C ASP A 261 13.42 -27.41 24.60
N GLY A 262 13.92 -26.96 25.76
CA GLY A 262 14.58 -25.67 25.87
C GLY A 262 15.02 -25.30 27.28
N ASP A 263 15.85 -24.26 27.37
CA ASP A 263 16.51 -23.82 28.61
C ASP A 263 15.54 -23.31 29.70
N PHE A 264 14.30 -23.02 29.30
CA PHE A 264 13.22 -22.59 30.19
C PHE A 264 12.56 -23.77 30.93
N LEU A 265 12.93 -25.00 30.59
CA LEU A 265 12.49 -26.24 31.23
C LEU A 265 13.53 -26.76 32.22
N GLY A 266 13.13 -27.68 33.09
CA GLY A 266 14.07 -28.48 33.86
C GLY A 266 14.90 -29.39 32.94
N ALA A 267 16.11 -29.75 33.36
CA ALA A 267 16.99 -30.61 32.56
C ALA A 267 16.31 -31.95 32.21
N GLY A 268 16.10 -32.21 30.92
CA GLY A 268 15.51 -33.44 30.40
C GLY A 268 13.98 -33.43 30.30
N ASP A 269 13.31 -32.35 30.70
CA ASP A 269 11.87 -32.19 30.52
C ASP A 269 11.54 -31.83 29.07
N ARG A 270 10.46 -32.39 28.55
CA ARG A 270 9.96 -32.11 27.20
C ARG A 270 8.46 -31.93 27.22
N LEU A 271 7.97 -31.00 26.41
CA LEU A 271 6.56 -30.66 26.35
C LEU A 271 5.97 -31.05 25.00
N LYS A 272 4.93 -31.88 25.00
CA LYS A 272 4.29 -32.34 23.77
C LYS A 272 3.49 -31.22 23.10
N LEU A 273 3.70 -31.03 21.80
CA LEU A 273 2.90 -30.19 20.92
C LEU A 273 1.68 -30.97 20.39
N ALA A 274 0.59 -30.27 20.10
CA ALA A 274 -0.62 -30.86 19.57
C ALA A 274 -1.13 -30.14 18.31
N ASP A 275 -1.52 -30.93 17.30
CA ASP A 275 -2.29 -30.51 16.13
C ASP A 275 -3.76 -30.88 16.38
N SER A 276 -4.46 -30.04 17.12
CA SER A 276 -5.75 -30.37 17.74
C SER A 276 -6.81 -29.28 17.62
N GLY A 277 -6.50 -28.15 16.99
CA GLY A 277 -7.34 -26.96 16.94
C GLY A 277 -7.50 -26.28 18.32
N ASN A 278 -6.56 -26.53 19.24
CA ASN A 278 -6.52 -25.95 20.58
C ASN A 278 -5.08 -25.52 20.92
N GLN A 279 -4.90 -24.81 22.03
CA GLN A 279 -3.58 -24.40 22.55
C GLN A 279 -2.75 -23.52 21.58
N GLY A 280 -3.43 -22.75 20.72
CA GLY A 280 -2.79 -21.85 19.76
C GLY A 280 -2.94 -22.32 18.31
N ASP A 281 -3.23 -23.59 18.09
CA ASP A 281 -3.57 -24.16 16.78
C ASP A 281 -5.03 -23.84 16.44
N ILE A 282 -5.25 -23.33 15.23
CA ILE A 282 -6.55 -22.88 14.73
C ILE A 282 -7.30 -24.03 14.05
N LEU A 283 -6.60 -24.99 13.44
CA LEU A 283 -7.17 -26.00 12.57
C LEU A 283 -6.56 -27.39 12.84
N ALA A 284 -7.32 -28.23 13.54
CA ALA A 284 -6.91 -29.61 13.78
C ALA A 284 -6.66 -30.40 12.49
N GLY A 285 -5.57 -31.17 12.47
CA GLY A 285 -5.16 -32.07 11.40
C GLY A 285 -4.49 -31.37 10.21
N ASP A 286 -4.14 -30.10 10.32
CA ASP A 286 -3.51 -29.33 9.24
C ASP A 286 -1.97 -29.39 9.27
N ARG A 287 -1.42 -30.15 10.22
CA ARG A 287 0.00 -30.38 10.49
C ARG A 287 0.75 -29.17 11.05
N VAL A 288 0.03 -28.25 11.67
CA VAL A 288 0.56 -27.19 12.52
C VAL A 288 0.36 -27.61 13.98
N PHE A 289 1.46 -27.85 14.67
CA PHE A 289 1.45 -28.28 16.06
C PHE A 289 1.69 -27.08 16.97
N SER A 290 0.94 -26.96 18.04
CA SER A 290 1.08 -25.83 18.97
C SER A 290 1.06 -26.24 20.44
N LEU A 291 1.54 -25.34 21.29
CA LEU A 291 1.45 -25.45 22.75
C LEU A 291 1.47 -24.06 23.39
N ASN A 292 0.46 -23.77 24.20
CA ASN A 292 0.49 -22.66 25.15
C ASN A 292 1.24 -23.08 26.41
N TYR A 293 2.31 -22.36 26.76
CA TYR A 293 3.13 -22.63 27.93
C TYR A 293 3.39 -21.37 28.74
N THR A 294 3.51 -21.51 30.06
CA THR A 294 3.79 -20.38 30.97
C THR A 294 5.25 -20.42 31.41
N VAL A 295 6.03 -19.45 30.97
CA VAL A 295 7.44 -19.32 31.34
C VAL A 295 7.54 -18.64 32.70
N ALA A 296 8.15 -19.32 33.67
CA ALA A 296 8.13 -18.89 35.07
C ALA A 296 8.89 -17.57 35.31
N GLN A 297 10.03 -17.38 34.63
CA GLN A 297 10.91 -16.23 34.82
C GLN A 297 11.07 -15.45 33.52
N PRO A 298 11.22 -14.11 33.59
CA PRO A 298 11.54 -13.32 32.41
C PRO A 298 12.97 -13.60 31.95
N GLY A 299 13.18 -13.63 30.64
CA GLY A 299 14.49 -13.88 30.06
C GLY A 299 14.43 -14.21 28.57
N THR A 300 15.61 -14.48 28.02
CA THR A 300 15.77 -15.08 26.69
C THR A 300 16.18 -16.52 26.89
N TYR A 301 15.52 -17.44 26.20
CA TYR A 301 15.79 -18.87 26.30
C TYR A 301 15.94 -19.48 24.92
N ASN A 302 16.81 -20.47 24.79
CA ASN A 302 16.89 -21.27 23.59
C ASN A 302 15.94 -22.45 23.66
N PHE A 303 15.43 -22.87 22.51
CA PHE A 303 14.54 -24.02 22.41
C PHE A 303 14.67 -24.70 21.05
N GLN A 304 14.25 -25.96 20.97
CA GLN A 304 14.11 -26.71 19.73
C GLN A 304 12.82 -27.54 19.77
N VAL A 305 12.29 -27.82 18.59
CA VAL A 305 11.24 -28.82 18.41
C VAL A 305 11.91 -30.11 17.98
N SER A 306 11.51 -31.23 18.55
CA SER A 306 12.11 -32.53 18.29
C SER A 306 11.04 -33.61 18.26
N ASP A 307 11.30 -34.71 17.56
CA ASP A 307 10.43 -35.87 17.64
C ASP A 307 10.53 -36.48 19.04
N CYS A 308 9.39 -36.62 19.73
CA CYS A 308 9.33 -37.18 21.07
C CYS A 308 9.87 -38.63 21.10
N ASP A 309 9.68 -39.37 20.00
CA ASP A 309 10.10 -40.77 19.87
C ASP A 309 11.53 -40.87 19.31
N ASN A 310 12.07 -39.80 18.72
CA ASN A 310 13.42 -39.73 18.18
C ASN A 310 14.08 -38.34 18.39
N PRO A 311 14.73 -38.10 19.55
CA PRO A 311 15.37 -36.81 19.86
C PRO A 311 16.36 -36.30 18.82
N ASP A 312 17.02 -37.20 18.08
CA ASP A 312 18.04 -36.85 17.08
C ASP A 312 17.43 -36.11 15.87
N LEU A 313 16.10 -36.15 15.73
CA LEU A 313 15.35 -35.39 14.73
C LEU A 313 14.84 -34.07 15.35
N SER A 314 15.66 -33.03 15.32
CA SER A 314 15.36 -31.69 15.86
C SER A 314 15.30 -30.59 14.80
N TYR A 315 14.52 -29.55 15.11
CA TYR A 315 14.21 -28.40 14.26
C TYR A 315 14.18 -27.10 15.09
N PRO A 316 14.84 -26.02 14.63
CA PRO A 316 15.86 -26.05 13.57
C PRO A 316 17.04 -26.95 13.99
N ALA A 317 17.98 -27.22 13.07
CA ALA A 317 19.19 -27.98 13.39
C ALA A 317 20.01 -27.30 14.50
N THR A 318 19.95 -25.97 14.55
CA THR A 318 20.46 -25.13 15.63
C THR A 318 19.29 -24.54 16.43
N ALA A 319 19.58 -23.91 17.57
CA ALA A 319 18.51 -23.57 18.50
C ALA A 319 17.68 -22.38 17.99
N ALA A 320 16.36 -22.46 18.19
CA ALA A 320 15.48 -21.31 18.15
C ALA A 320 15.54 -20.55 19.48
N TRP A 321 14.91 -19.39 19.55
CA TRP A 321 14.95 -18.53 20.73
C TRP A 321 13.57 -17.96 21.06
N LEU A 322 13.32 -17.70 22.34
CA LEU A 322 12.13 -17.01 22.83
C LEU A 322 12.51 -15.91 23.83
N LYS A 323 11.69 -14.87 23.95
CA LYS A 323 11.88 -13.74 24.87
C LYS A 323 10.61 -13.47 25.69
N THR A 324 10.77 -13.42 27.00
CA THR A 324 9.72 -13.03 27.95
C THR A 324 10.19 -11.86 28.79
N THR A 325 9.29 -10.93 29.10
CA THR A 325 9.59 -9.72 29.89
C THR A 325 8.95 -9.75 31.28
N GLN A 326 8.00 -10.65 31.50
CA GLN A 326 7.27 -10.76 32.77
C GLN A 326 7.36 -12.19 33.35
N PRO A 327 7.37 -12.34 34.69
CA PRO A 327 7.21 -13.66 35.32
C PRO A 327 5.85 -14.28 34.97
N ASN A 328 5.82 -15.60 34.82
CA ASN A 328 4.63 -16.36 34.44
C ASN A 328 3.97 -15.86 33.15
N GLN A 329 4.77 -15.43 32.18
CA GLN A 329 4.28 -14.99 30.90
C GLN A 329 3.89 -16.21 30.05
N GLN A 330 2.69 -16.19 29.49
CA GLN A 330 2.24 -17.20 28.55
C GLN A 330 2.84 -16.94 27.16
N VAL A 331 3.37 -17.99 26.54
CA VAL A 331 3.86 -18.01 25.17
C VAL A 331 3.18 -19.14 24.40
N THR A 332 3.12 -19.03 23.08
CA THR A 332 2.57 -20.08 22.21
C THR A 332 3.66 -20.59 21.28
N PHE A 333 4.12 -21.82 21.49
CA PHE A 333 5.01 -22.50 20.55
C PHE A 333 4.21 -22.97 19.34
N VAL A 334 4.79 -22.84 18.15
CA VAL A 334 4.19 -23.24 16.88
C VAL A 334 5.22 -23.97 16.03
N PHE A 335 4.83 -25.13 15.50
CA PHE A 335 5.62 -25.92 14.56
C PHE A 335 4.79 -26.32 13.34
N ASP A 336 5.03 -25.68 12.21
CA ASP A 336 4.43 -26.07 10.92
C ASP A 336 5.37 -27.03 10.19
N THR A 337 4.96 -28.29 10.06
CA THR A 337 5.77 -29.34 9.41
C THR A 337 5.76 -29.29 7.88
N MET A 338 4.93 -28.42 7.30
CA MET A 338 4.75 -28.29 5.85
C MET A 338 5.33 -26.99 5.30
N GLY A 339 5.57 -26.00 6.17
CA GLY A 339 6.15 -24.70 5.84
C GLY A 339 5.49 -24.03 4.63
N ARG A 340 4.16 -23.97 4.64
CA ARG A 340 3.38 -23.54 3.47
C ARG A 340 3.72 -22.10 3.09
N GLY A 341 4.21 -21.92 1.87
CA GLY A 341 4.47 -20.59 1.32
C GLY A 341 3.16 -19.84 1.00
N THR A 342 3.25 -18.53 0.95
CA THR A 342 2.20 -17.64 0.44
C THR A 342 2.78 -16.77 -0.68
N ALA A 343 1.97 -15.86 -1.24
CA ALA A 343 2.48 -14.90 -2.21
C ALA A 343 3.48 -13.88 -1.61
N LEU A 344 3.47 -13.69 -0.29
CA LEU A 344 4.39 -12.78 0.42
C LEU A 344 5.58 -13.49 1.05
N PHE A 345 5.45 -14.79 1.34
CA PHE A 345 6.45 -15.56 2.09
C PHE A 345 6.77 -16.85 1.35
N GLY A 346 8.05 -17.16 1.20
CA GLY A 346 8.49 -18.34 0.47
C GLY A 346 8.03 -19.63 1.16
N ALA A 347 7.91 -20.72 0.40
CA ALA A 347 7.73 -22.03 1.01
C ALA A 347 9.02 -22.46 1.71
N ALA A 348 8.87 -23.11 2.86
CA ALA A 348 9.93 -23.66 3.68
C ALA A 348 9.70 -25.16 3.90
N PRO A 349 10.72 -25.95 4.23
CA PRO A 349 10.52 -27.35 4.59
C PRO A 349 9.73 -27.52 5.90
N TYR A 350 9.80 -26.52 6.78
CA TYR A 350 9.10 -26.40 8.05
C TYR A 350 9.19 -24.97 8.56
N ILE A 351 8.44 -24.66 9.62
CA ILE A 351 8.56 -23.40 10.36
C ILE A 351 8.54 -23.68 11.87
N VAL A 352 9.55 -23.19 12.59
CA VAL A 352 9.60 -23.19 14.06
C VAL A 352 9.44 -21.76 14.55
N ASN A 353 8.41 -21.53 15.37
CA ASN A 353 8.11 -20.20 15.88
C ASN A 353 7.61 -20.23 17.33
N VAL A 354 7.62 -19.07 17.96
CA VAL A 354 6.95 -18.81 19.23
C VAL A 354 6.32 -17.41 19.19
N ILE A 355 5.09 -17.32 19.68
CA ILE A 355 4.40 -16.05 19.94
C ILE A 355 4.76 -15.64 21.36
N ASP A 356 5.57 -14.58 21.49
CA ASP A 356 6.17 -14.09 22.72
C ASP A 356 6.19 -12.55 22.78
N ASP A 357 7.01 -11.94 23.66
CA ASP A 357 7.09 -10.48 23.82
C ASP A 357 8.14 -9.80 22.93
N ALA A 358 8.76 -10.52 21.97
CA ALA A 358 9.71 -9.90 21.05
C ALA A 358 8.99 -8.89 20.12
N ASN A 359 9.44 -7.63 20.13
CA ASN A 359 8.79 -6.55 19.39
C ASN A 359 9.75 -5.53 18.75
N ASP A 360 11.06 -5.58 19.03
CA ASP A 360 12.06 -4.77 18.34
C ASP A 360 12.73 -5.61 17.27
N PHE A 361 12.21 -5.57 16.04
CA PHE A 361 12.76 -6.30 14.91
C PHE A 361 13.48 -5.36 13.94
N ARG A 362 14.59 -5.85 13.40
CA ARG A 362 15.47 -5.12 12.50
C ARG A 362 15.85 -5.99 11.32
N VAL A 363 16.18 -5.35 10.20
CA VAL A 363 16.83 -6.03 9.06
C VAL A 363 18.27 -5.55 8.91
N ILE A 364 19.20 -6.50 8.90
CA ILE A 364 20.61 -6.26 8.67
C ILE A 364 21.04 -6.88 7.36
N GLY A 365 22.15 -6.40 6.79
CA GLY A 365 22.64 -6.93 5.53
C GLY A 365 23.91 -6.25 5.05
N ASN A 366 24.51 -6.81 4.01
CA ASN A 366 25.71 -6.23 3.39
C ASN A 366 25.44 -4.85 2.75
N PHE A 367 24.18 -4.47 2.48
CA PHE A 367 23.79 -3.13 2.03
C PHE A 367 23.98 -2.04 3.11
N GLN A 368 24.19 -2.42 4.37
CA GLN A 368 24.55 -1.53 5.48
C GLN A 368 25.78 -2.01 6.23
N PHE A 369 26.66 -2.78 5.58
CA PHE A 369 27.87 -3.33 6.19
C PHE A 369 27.61 -4.17 7.44
N TRP A 370 26.42 -4.82 7.52
CA TRP A 370 26.00 -5.64 8.66
C TRP A 370 25.95 -4.88 10.00
N ASP A 371 25.72 -3.57 9.98
CA ASP A 371 25.56 -2.79 11.21
C ASP A 371 24.21 -3.12 11.89
N GLU A 372 24.27 -3.80 13.04
CA GLU A 372 23.11 -4.15 13.87
C GLU A 372 22.50 -2.93 14.58
N ASN A 373 23.26 -1.85 14.73
CA ASN A 373 22.85 -0.65 15.46
C ASN A 373 22.28 0.45 14.55
N ASP A 374 22.19 0.20 13.24
CA ASP A 374 21.61 1.16 12.30
C ASP A 374 20.14 1.44 12.69
N ALA A 375 19.85 2.65 13.16
CA ALA A 375 18.48 3.02 13.55
C ALA A 375 17.49 2.90 12.38
N SER A 376 17.98 3.04 11.15
CA SER A 376 17.18 2.88 9.95
C SER A 376 17.02 1.42 9.52
N SER A 377 17.41 0.43 10.34
CA SER A 377 17.12 -1.00 10.11
C SER A 377 15.81 -1.46 10.75
N GLN A 378 15.19 -0.62 11.59
CA GLN A 378 14.01 -1.00 12.36
C GLN A 378 12.81 -1.25 11.44
N LEU A 379 12.10 -2.36 11.69
CA LEU A 379 10.88 -2.70 10.99
C LEU A 379 9.68 -2.03 11.68
N GLU A 380 8.79 -1.43 10.89
CA GLU A 380 7.56 -0.80 11.38
C GLU A 380 6.46 -1.86 11.49
N GLN A 381 5.79 -1.91 12.64
CA GLN A 381 4.65 -2.79 12.84
C GLN A 381 3.43 -2.25 12.07
N LEU A 382 2.84 -3.07 11.20
CA LEU A 382 1.63 -2.71 10.44
C LEU A 382 0.36 -3.15 11.19
N SER A 383 0.23 -4.46 11.43
CA SER A 383 -0.91 -5.07 12.16
C SER A 383 -0.70 -6.57 12.33
N GLY A 384 -1.16 -7.17 13.43
CA GLY A 384 -1.27 -8.64 13.59
C GLY A 384 0.03 -9.38 13.30
N GLY A 385 1.09 -9.05 14.04
CA GLY A 385 2.41 -9.66 13.88
C GLY A 385 3.16 -9.33 12.59
N LEU A 386 2.56 -8.57 11.66
CA LEU A 386 3.23 -8.17 10.42
C LEU A 386 4.04 -6.89 10.63
N TYR A 387 5.33 -6.98 10.36
CA TYR A 387 6.29 -5.90 10.34
C TYR A 387 6.81 -5.68 8.91
N GLN A 388 7.09 -4.42 8.59
CA GLN A 388 7.53 -4.02 7.26
C GLN A 388 8.62 -2.97 7.35
N GLN A 389 9.55 -3.02 6.41
CA GLN A 389 10.39 -1.89 6.08
C GLN A 389 10.56 -1.76 4.57
N VAL A 390 10.48 -0.53 4.07
CA VAL A 390 10.83 -0.19 2.69
C VAL A 390 12.15 0.57 2.68
N ARG A 391 13.14 0.04 1.95
CA ARG A 391 14.47 0.66 1.84
C ARG A 391 14.85 0.89 0.38
N HIS A 392 15.51 2.00 0.10
CA HIS A 392 16.11 2.25 -1.21
C HIS A 392 17.58 1.88 -1.15
N ILE A 393 17.99 0.91 -1.97
CA ILE A 393 19.37 0.44 -1.99
C ILE A 393 20.20 1.35 -2.88
N SER A 394 21.19 2.03 -2.31
CA SER A 394 21.90 3.15 -2.95
C SER A 394 22.58 2.78 -4.27
N ALA A 395 23.14 1.57 -4.36
CA ALA A 395 23.87 1.09 -5.53
C ALA A 395 23.24 -0.19 -6.11
N PRO A 396 23.41 -0.45 -7.41
CA PRO A 396 23.09 -1.76 -7.98
C PRO A 396 24.10 -2.81 -7.49
N GLY A 397 23.63 -4.03 -7.22
CA GLY A 397 24.50 -5.09 -6.69
C GLY A 397 23.75 -6.33 -6.23
N ALA A 398 24.51 -7.35 -5.80
CA ALA A 398 23.98 -8.51 -5.11
C ALA A 398 24.08 -8.28 -3.60
N TYR A 399 22.98 -8.57 -2.90
CA TYR A 399 22.82 -8.25 -1.49
C TYR A 399 22.28 -9.43 -0.71
N GLU A 400 22.58 -9.42 0.57
CA GLU A 400 22.11 -10.37 1.57
C GLU A 400 21.42 -9.62 2.70
N ALA A 401 20.34 -10.21 3.22
CA ALA A 401 19.59 -9.69 4.34
C ALA A 401 19.33 -10.77 5.40
N GLN A 402 19.31 -10.38 6.66
CA GLN A 402 18.88 -11.17 7.81
C GLN A 402 17.93 -10.36 8.68
N PHE A 403 16.96 -11.02 9.29
CA PHE A 403 16.03 -10.39 10.21
C PHE A 403 16.47 -10.77 11.62
N ILE A 404 16.65 -9.77 12.46
CA ILE A 404 17.11 -9.92 13.84
C ILE A 404 16.15 -9.21 14.78
N THR A 405 16.23 -9.50 16.06
CA THR A 405 15.71 -8.59 17.10
C THR A 405 16.85 -7.82 17.74
N ASN A 406 17.35 -8.26 18.90
CA ASN A 406 18.37 -7.57 19.67
C ASN A 406 19.80 -7.87 19.21
N SER A 407 20.03 -9.00 18.55
CA SER A 407 21.35 -9.51 18.19
C SER A 407 21.27 -10.52 17.06
N ALA A 408 22.38 -10.75 16.34
CA ALA A 408 22.44 -11.70 15.22
C ALA A 408 22.08 -13.16 15.58
N ASN A 409 22.27 -13.58 16.83
CA ASN A 409 21.84 -14.91 17.31
C ASN A 409 20.36 -14.99 17.70
N GLN A 410 19.61 -13.89 17.55
CA GLN A 410 18.16 -13.86 17.73
C GLN A 410 17.53 -13.48 16.40
N SER A 411 17.66 -14.39 15.45
CA SER A 411 17.29 -14.14 14.06
C SER A 411 16.01 -14.87 13.67
N ILE A 412 15.43 -14.41 12.58
CA ILE A 412 14.29 -15.05 11.91
C ILE A 412 14.64 -15.19 10.43
N ASP A 413 14.52 -16.39 9.90
CA ASP A 413 14.64 -16.65 8.47
C ASP A 413 13.34 -17.28 7.92
N VAL A 414 13.38 -17.92 6.75
CA VAL A 414 12.16 -18.50 6.16
C VAL A 414 11.67 -19.76 6.89
N THR A 415 12.53 -20.39 7.70
CA THR A 415 12.22 -21.54 8.56
C THR A 415 11.82 -21.13 9.98
N GLY A 416 11.79 -19.82 10.25
CA GLY A 416 11.41 -19.24 11.52
C GLY A 416 12.59 -18.85 12.38
N ARG A 417 12.44 -19.00 13.70
CA ARG A 417 13.40 -18.50 14.66
C ARG A 417 14.63 -19.41 14.71
N THR A 418 15.81 -18.81 14.69
CA THR A 418 17.09 -19.52 14.68
C THR A 418 18.21 -18.63 15.23
N ASP A 419 19.26 -19.25 15.75
CA ASP A 419 20.51 -18.60 16.15
C ASP A 419 21.57 -18.56 15.03
N THR A 420 21.39 -19.37 13.97
CA THR A 420 22.23 -19.38 12.76
C THR A 420 21.36 -19.16 11.53
N PRO A 421 21.00 -17.90 11.20
CA PRO A 421 20.11 -17.62 10.09
C PRO A 421 20.74 -17.96 8.74
N VAL A 422 19.93 -18.45 7.82
CA VAL A 422 20.27 -18.43 6.39
C VAL A 422 19.88 -17.09 5.80
N SER A 423 20.86 -16.31 5.33
CA SER A 423 20.62 -15.02 4.68
C SER A 423 19.69 -15.14 3.48
N LEU A 424 18.86 -14.11 3.25
CA LEU A 424 18.06 -13.96 2.04
C LEU A 424 18.82 -13.14 1.00
N THR A 425 19.00 -13.70 -0.19
CA THR A 425 19.73 -13.09 -1.29
C THR A 425 18.79 -12.38 -2.26
N PHE A 426 19.16 -11.16 -2.65
CA PHE A 426 18.46 -10.38 -3.67
C PHE A 426 19.44 -9.57 -4.51
N ARG A 427 18.95 -8.99 -5.62
CA ARG A 427 19.77 -8.19 -6.52
C ARG A 427 19.02 -6.94 -6.93
N THR A 428 19.70 -5.80 -6.91
CA THR A 428 19.19 -4.55 -7.50
C THR A 428 19.95 -4.26 -8.79
N ASN A 429 19.23 -3.76 -9.78
CA ASN A 429 19.79 -3.45 -11.10
C ASN A 429 19.97 -1.94 -11.31
N ARG A 430 19.37 -1.12 -10.45
CA ARG A 430 19.46 0.35 -10.50
C ARG A 430 19.83 0.93 -9.14
N PRO A 431 20.47 2.11 -9.10
CA PRO A 431 20.64 2.84 -7.85
C PRO A 431 19.27 3.26 -7.31
N SER A 432 19.17 3.33 -5.99
CA SER A 432 17.94 3.69 -5.28
C SER A 432 16.75 2.81 -5.67
N GLU A 433 16.97 1.52 -5.90
CA GLU A 433 15.88 0.58 -6.16
C GLU A 433 15.18 0.22 -4.84
N PRO A 434 13.83 0.24 -4.79
CA PRO A 434 13.10 -0.08 -3.58
C PRO A 434 13.11 -1.58 -3.30
N VAL A 435 13.43 -1.93 -2.06
CA VAL A 435 13.38 -3.29 -1.52
C VAL A 435 12.48 -3.27 -0.30
N VAL A 436 11.58 -4.26 -0.21
CA VAL A 436 10.60 -4.36 0.87
C VAL A 436 10.95 -5.59 1.70
N PHE A 437 11.23 -5.37 2.97
CA PHE A 437 11.49 -6.39 3.97
C PHE A 437 10.19 -6.62 4.75
N LEU A 438 9.75 -7.87 4.82
CA LEU A 438 8.55 -8.27 5.57
C LEU A 438 8.91 -9.34 6.58
N LEU A 439 8.30 -9.23 7.76
CA LEU A 439 8.38 -10.21 8.82
C LEU A 439 6.98 -10.44 9.39
N ASP A 440 6.53 -11.69 9.38
CA ASP A 440 5.30 -12.13 10.04
C ASP A 440 5.68 -12.91 11.29
N THR A 441 5.53 -12.31 12.46
CA THR A 441 5.89 -12.92 13.75
C THR A 441 4.88 -13.95 14.23
N ASP A 442 3.65 -13.90 13.74
CA ASP A 442 2.61 -14.88 14.10
C ASP A 442 2.91 -16.21 13.41
N ARG A 443 3.37 -16.15 12.15
CA ARG A 443 3.83 -17.32 11.40
C ARG A 443 5.31 -17.65 11.59
N GLY A 444 6.12 -16.69 12.03
CA GLY A 444 7.57 -16.85 12.11
C GLY A 444 8.18 -16.97 10.71
N GLN A 445 7.85 -16.06 9.81
CA GLN A 445 8.41 -16.06 8.45
C GLN A 445 8.94 -14.68 8.08
N ALA A 446 10.10 -14.66 7.44
CA ALA A 446 10.68 -13.47 6.87
C ALA A 446 10.73 -13.54 5.34
N SER A 447 10.63 -12.40 4.66
CA SER A 447 10.78 -12.32 3.22
C SER A 447 11.33 -10.98 2.75
N VAL A 448 11.93 -10.99 1.55
CA VAL A 448 12.42 -9.78 0.88
C VAL A 448 11.85 -9.74 -0.52
N LEU A 449 11.16 -8.65 -0.86
CA LEU A 449 10.61 -8.39 -2.18
C LEU A 449 11.43 -7.31 -2.87
N TYR A 450 11.84 -7.58 -4.11
CA TYR A 450 12.67 -6.68 -4.92
C TYR A 450 12.23 -6.66 -6.39
N ASP A 451 12.94 -5.90 -7.24
CA ASP A 451 12.64 -5.72 -8.68
C ASP A 451 11.32 -4.99 -8.97
N MET A 452 10.92 -4.11 -8.05
CA MET A 452 9.74 -3.26 -8.22
C MET A 452 10.12 -1.89 -8.77
N THR A 453 9.22 -1.29 -9.57
CA THR A 453 9.42 0.11 -9.97
C THR A 453 9.26 1.04 -8.76
N PRO A 454 10.05 2.13 -8.65
CA PRO A 454 9.94 3.08 -7.53
C PRO A 454 8.53 3.62 -7.30
N LEU A 455 7.81 3.93 -8.38
CA LEU A 455 6.43 4.39 -8.32
C LEU A 455 5.51 3.32 -7.70
N LEU A 456 5.63 2.07 -8.16
CA LEU A 456 4.77 0.99 -7.70
C LEU A 456 5.06 0.62 -6.23
N ALA A 457 6.33 0.55 -5.84
CA ALA A 457 6.72 0.31 -4.44
C ALA A 457 6.23 1.44 -3.52
N SER A 458 6.35 2.71 -3.96
CA SER A 458 5.86 3.87 -3.20
C SER A 458 4.33 3.85 -3.04
N LEU A 459 3.60 3.48 -4.09
CA LEU A 459 2.14 3.33 -4.05
C LEU A 459 1.71 2.13 -3.17
N ALA A 460 2.39 0.99 -3.28
CA ALA A 460 1.99 -0.23 -2.58
C ALA A 460 2.39 -0.24 -1.09
N PHE A 461 3.64 0.08 -0.78
CA PHE A 461 4.22 -0.12 0.56
C PHE A 461 4.62 1.19 1.25
N GLY A 462 4.69 2.29 0.50
CA GLY A 462 5.01 3.62 1.04
C GLY A 462 3.78 4.51 1.25
N ASN A 463 4.02 5.81 1.42
CA ASN A 463 2.97 6.83 1.55
C ASN A 463 2.36 7.29 0.21
N GLY A 464 2.74 6.69 -0.91
CA GLY A 464 2.31 7.11 -2.24
C GLY A 464 0.81 7.00 -2.44
N TYR A 465 0.16 5.94 -1.95
CA TYR A 465 -1.30 5.77 -2.07
C TYR A 465 -2.08 6.85 -1.30
N ARG A 466 -1.57 7.30 -0.15
CA ARG A 466 -2.19 8.39 0.64
C ARG A 466 -2.13 9.69 -0.13
N LEU A 467 -0.96 10.02 -0.68
CA LEU A 467 -0.78 11.22 -1.50
C LEU A 467 -1.70 11.17 -2.73
N LEU A 468 -1.75 10.05 -3.45
CA LEU A 468 -2.63 9.88 -4.60
C LEU A 468 -4.12 10.02 -4.20
N SER A 469 -4.53 9.42 -3.09
CA SER A 469 -5.89 9.53 -2.57
C SER A 469 -6.25 10.99 -2.25
N TYR A 470 -5.35 11.74 -1.59
CA TYR A 470 -5.57 13.15 -1.30
C TYR A 470 -5.65 14.02 -2.56
N TRP A 471 -4.84 13.73 -3.58
CA TRP A 471 -4.95 14.40 -4.89
C TRP A 471 -6.30 14.14 -5.55
N LEU A 472 -6.76 12.88 -5.55
CA LEU A 472 -8.07 12.50 -6.09
C LEU A 472 -9.22 13.18 -5.32
N LEU A 473 -9.14 13.21 -3.99
CA LEU A 473 -10.09 13.90 -3.13
C LEU A 473 -10.10 15.41 -3.41
N GLY A 474 -8.93 16.05 -3.48
CA GLY A 474 -8.79 17.47 -3.79
C GLY A 474 -9.39 17.82 -5.15
N LEU A 475 -9.16 16.98 -6.17
CA LEU A 475 -9.75 17.16 -7.50
C LEU A 475 -11.27 16.97 -7.48
N ALA A 476 -11.79 15.98 -6.74
CA ALA A 476 -13.22 15.79 -6.57
C ALA A 476 -13.89 17.01 -5.91
N VAL A 477 -13.31 17.52 -4.81
CA VAL A 477 -13.80 18.73 -4.12
C VAL A 477 -13.74 19.95 -5.04
N LEU A 478 -12.66 20.12 -5.80
CA LEU A 478 -12.54 21.22 -6.77
C LEU A 478 -13.65 21.16 -7.83
N LEU A 479 -13.99 19.97 -8.35
CA LEU A 479 -15.10 19.82 -9.30
C LEU A 479 -16.46 20.16 -8.67
N LEU A 480 -16.69 19.80 -7.40
CA LEU A 480 -17.89 20.21 -6.66
C LEU A 480 -17.94 21.72 -6.44
N LEU A 481 -16.81 22.36 -6.14
CA LEU A 481 -16.73 23.83 -6.01
C LEU A 481 -17.02 24.51 -7.36
N VAL A 482 -16.47 24.02 -8.47
CA VAL A 482 -16.79 24.54 -9.81
C VAL A 482 -18.27 24.34 -10.14
N MET A 483 -18.84 23.18 -9.82
CA MET A 483 -20.26 22.90 -10.02
C MET A 483 -21.16 23.81 -9.17
N THR A 484 -20.86 24.00 -7.89
CA THR A 484 -21.63 24.86 -6.99
C THR A 484 -21.50 26.32 -7.38
N ALA A 485 -20.30 26.80 -7.71
CA ALA A 485 -20.10 28.14 -8.26
C ALA A 485 -20.91 28.35 -9.54
N ARG A 486 -20.94 27.37 -10.44
CA ARG A 486 -21.78 27.40 -11.65
C ARG A 486 -23.27 27.50 -11.30
N LEU A 487 -23.75 26.70 -10.34
CA LEU A 487 -25.15 26.74 -9.91
C LEU A 487 -25.51 28.08 -9.27
N LEU A 488 -24.63 28.64 -8.43
CA LEU A 488 -24.81 29.97 -7.82
C LEU A 488 -24.87 31.07 -8.88
N ILE A 489 -24.00 31.01 -9.91
CA ILE A 489 -24.01 31.97 -11.02
C ILE A 489 -25.32 31.85 -11.82
N LEU A 490 -25.75 30.63 -12.16
CA LEU A 490 -26.99 30.40 -12.94
C LEU A 490 -28.27 30.75 -12.15
N ASN A 491 -28.23 30.64 -10.82
CA ASN A 491 -29.35 30.99 -9.95
C ASN A 491 -29.35 32.47 -9.54
N ASN A 492 -28.35 33.26 -9.93
CA ASN A 492 -28.32 34.68 -9.63
C ASN A 492 -29.31 35.44 -10.52
N ASN A 493 -30.47 35.79 -9.95
CA ASN A 493 -31.54 36.50 -10.64
C ASN A 493 -31.09 37.86 -11.19
N GLN A 494 -30.09 38.52 -10.60
CA GLN A 494 -29.56 39.79 -11.12
C GLN A 494 -28.87 39.62 -12.48
N LEU A 495 -28.40 38.41 -12.82
CA LEU A 495 -27.71 38.14 -14.09
C LEU A 495 -28.67 37.67 -15.19
N ARG A 496 -29.94 37.36 -14.87
CA ARG A 496 -30.94 36.92 -15.84
C ARG A 496 -31.40 38.10 -16.70
N MET A 497 -31.61 37.84 -17.99
CA MET A 497 -32.02 38.85 -18.99
C MET A 497 -33.36 39.54 -18.66
N GLU A 498 -34.20 38.91 -17.84
CA GLU A 498 -35.53 39.42 -17.48
C GLU A 498 -35.49 40.71 -16.67
N SER A 499 -34.36 41.02 -16.01
CA SER A 499 -34.24 42.22 -15.15
C SER A 499 -34.07 43.54 -15.92
N GLY A 500 -34.05 43.53 -17.27
CA GLY A 500 -33.78 44.71 -18.08
C GLY A 500 -32.41 45.37 -17.79
N CYS A 501 -32.21 46.58 -18.29
CA CYS A 501 -31.06 47.41 -17.94
C CYS A 501 -31.17 47.86 -16.46
N PRO A 502 -30.15 47.67 -15.62
CA PRO A 502 -30.24 48.01 -14.19
C PRO A 502 -30.32 49.53 -13.95
N GLN A 503 -29.90 50.34 -14.93
CA GLN A 503 -29.83 51.80 -14.80
C GLN A 503 -31.10 52.51 -15.28
N CYS A 504 -31.78 51.98 -16.30
CA CYS A 504 -32.96 52.63 -16.88
C CYS A 504 -34.18 51.72 -17.05
N GLY A 505 -34.12 50.45 -16.64
CA GLY A 505 -35.20 49.47 -16.74
C GLY A 505 -35.56 49.01 -18.15
N GLN A 506 -34.98 49.63 -19.20
CA GLN A 506 -35.29 49.30 -20.59
C GLN A 506 -34.83 47.88 -20.94
N ARG A 507 -35.67 47.15 -21.68
CA ARG A 507 -35.42 45.75 -22.08
C ARG A 507 -34.61 45.62 -23.38
N GLU A 508 -34.40 46.72 -24.10
CA GLU A 508 -33.62 46.74 -25.34
C GLU A 508 -32.11 46.67 -25.09
N LEU A 509 -31.58 45.45 -25.12
CA LEU A 509 -30.18 45.13 -24.90
C LEU A 509 -29.55 44.62 -26.21
N MET A 510 -28.52 45.31 -26.72
CA MET A 510 -27.80 44.92 -27.93
C MET A 510 -26.56 44.10 -27.57
N ARG A 511 -26.37 42.93 -28.20
CA ARG A 511 -25.20 42.07 -27.95
C ARG A 511 -23.90 42.68 -28.49
N ILE A 512 -22.84 42.70 -27.69
CA ILE A 512 -21.50 43.18 -28.06
C ILE A 512 -20.53 41.99 -28.23
N SER A 513 -19.36 42.23 -28.86
CA SER A 513 -18.26 41.28 -28.94
C SER A 513 -17.79 40.80 -27.56
N ARG A 514 -17.40 39.52 -27.50
CA ARG A 514 -16.98 38.84 -26.27
C ARG A 514 -15.56 39.23 -25.88
N ARG A 515 -15.34 39.48 -24.57
CA ARG A 515 -13.99 39.57 -23.98
C ARG A 515 -13.40 38.17 -23.74
N PRO A 516 -12.07 38.00 -23.64
CA PRO A 516 -11.45 36.70 -23.37
C PRO A 516 -11.97 36.02 -22.10
N GLY A 517 -12.24 36.77 -21.02
CA GLY A 517 -12.84 36.21 -19.79
C GLY A 517 -14.22 35.56 -20.00
N GLN A 518 -14.98 35.96 -21.02
CA GLN A 518 -16.27 35.33 -21.34
C GLN A 518 -16.13 34.06 -22.18
N ARG A 519 -15.00 33.90 -22.87
CA ARG A 519 -14.67 32.62 -23.51
C ARG A 519 -14.44 31.55 -22.43
N LEU A 520 -13.78 31.92 -21.33
CA LEU A 520 -13.59 31.03 -20.17
C LEU A 520 -14.93 30.62 -19.55
N LEU A 521 -15.86 31.57 -19.31
CA LEU A 521 -17.19 31.24 -18.80
C LEU A 521 -17.97 30.29 -19.72
N ASN A 522 -17.88 30.50 -21.04
CA ASN A 522 -18.50 29.57 -22.00
C ASN A 522 -17.83 28.19 -21.99
N ALA A 523 -16.50 28.12 -21.79
CA ALA A 523 -15.79 26.84 -21.63
C ALA A 523 -16.24 26.10 -20.36
N LEU A 524 -16.61 26.82 -19.30
CA LEU A 524 -17.23 26.29 -18.09
C LEU A 524 -18.75 25.99 -18.25
N GLY A 525 -19.27 26.05 -19.46
CA GLY A 525 -20.68 25.81 -19.75
C GLY A 525 -21.63 26.85 -19.16
N ILE A 526 -21.15 28.08 -18.93
CA ILE A 526 -21.95 29.24 -18.49
C ILE A 526 -22.20 30.12 -19.72
N PRO A 527 -23.45 30.22 -20.22
CA PRO A 527 -23.79 31.00 -21.41
C PRO A 527 -23.83 32.50 -21.10
N ALA A 528 -22.65 33.09 -20.88
CA ALA A 528 -22.47 34.50 -20.57
C ALA A 528 -22.24 35.31 -21.86
N TYR A 529 -23.02 36.38 -22.03
CA TYR A 529 -22.93 37.30 -23.17
C TYR A 529 -22.87 38.75 -22.68
N ARG A 530 -22.18 39.64 -23.42
CA ARG A 530 -22.21 41.09 -23.15
C ARG A 530 -23.35 41.74 -23.88
N TYR A 531 -23.98 42.67 -23.19
CA TYR A 531 -25.00 43.53 -23.74
C TYR A 531 -24.68 44.99 -23.47
N ARG A 532 -25.07 45.85 -24.42
CA ARG A 532 -25.12 47.31 -24.29
C ARG A 532 -26.58 47.75 -24.26
N CYS A 533 -26.96 48.58 -23.30
CA CYS A 533 -28.25 49.27 -23.37
C CYS A 533 -28.20 50.39 -24.40
N ARG A 534 -29.18 50.44 -25.31
CA ARG A 534 -29.25 51.51 -26.33
C ARG A 534 -29.50 52.89 -25.71
N ASN A 535 -30.29 52.97 -24.65
CA ASN A 535 -30.74 54.25 -24.11
C ASN A 535 -29.72 54.91 -23.16
N CYS A 536 -29.10 54.13 -22.26
CA CYS A 536 -28.19 54.67 -21.24
C CYS A 536 -26.73 54.23 -21.41
N THR A 537 -26.40 53.52 -22.49
CA THR A 537 -25.06 53.00 -22.81
C THR A 537 -24.43 52.02 -21.82
N TRP A 538 -25.17 51.59 -20.77
CA TRP A 538 -24.70 50.59 -19.81
C TRP A 538 -24.19 49.33 -20.52
N GLU A 539 -23.02 48.83 -20.10
CA GLU A 539 -22.42 47.59 -20.58
C GLU A 539 -22.30 46.57 -19.45
N GLY A 540 -22.83 45.37 -19.63
CA GLY A 540 -22.70 44.32 -18.64
C GLY A 540 -22.87 42.92 -19.21
N THR A 541 -22.59 41.92 -18.37
CA THR A 541 -22.74 40.51 -18.73
C THR A 541 -24.10 40.02 -18.26
N ARG A 542 -24.85 39.35 -19.14
CA ARG A 542 -26.11 38.67 -18.80
C ARG A 542 -26.04 37.21 -19.22
N LEU A 543 -26.79 36.38 -18.50
CA LEU A 543 -27.03 34.98 -18.83
C LEU A 543 -28.23 34.89 -19.77
N SER A 544 -28.03 34.27 -20.93
CA SER A 544 -29.11 34.00 -21.89
C SER A 544 -29.24 32.50 -22.08
N ASP A 545 -30.34 31.92 -21.59
CA ASP A 545 -30.63 30.49 -21.76
C ASP A 545 -30.94 30.13 -23.22
N VAL A 546 -31.32 31.14 -24.00
CA VAL A 546 -31.65 30.99 -25.41
C VAL A 546 -30.53 31.64 -26.22
N GLY A 547 -29.78 30.81 -26.94
CA GLY A 547 -28.86 31.28 -27.99
C GLY A 547 -29.59 31.90 -29.19
N GLU A 548 -30.91 31.98 -29.15
CA GLU A 548 -31.72 32.70 -30.13
C GLU A 548 -31.46 34.19 -29.96
N ALA A 549 -30.72 34.76 -30.90
CA ALA A 549 -30.73 36.19 -31.08
C ALA A 549 -32.18 36.57 -31.38
N PHE A 550 -32.82 37.32 -30.46
CA PHE A 550 -34.00 38.10 -30.80
C PHE A 550 -33.57 39.11 -31.86
N SER A 551 -33.62 38.69 -33.13
CA SER A 551 -33.47 39.58 -34.26
C SER A 551 -34.71 40.46 -34.26
N THR A 552 -34.59 41.66 -33.72
CA THR A 552 -35.66 42.67 -33.65
C THR A 552 -35.99 43.27 -35.04
N GLY A 553 -35.96 42.45 -36.09
CA GLY A 553 -35.94 42.92 -37.47
C GLY A 553 -36.81 42.10 -38.42
N SER A 554 -38.09 41.85 -38.10
CA SER A 554 -39.08 41.50 -39.14
C SER A 554 -40.56 41.67 -38.73
N LEU A 555 -40.89 42.68 -37.92
CA LEU A 555 -42.30 43.06 -37.66
C LEU A 555 -42.74 44.30 -38.44
N PHE A 556 -42.09 44.63 -39.57
CA PHE A 556 -42.76 45.40 -40.62
C PHE A 556 -43.67 44.44 -41.40
N GLY A 557 -44.85 44.20 -40.84
CA GLY A 557 -45.97 43.63 -41.56
C GLY A 557 -46.30 44.54 -42.74
N SER A 558 -46.05 44.04 -43.95
CA SER A 558 -46.64 44.55 -45.18
C SER A 558 -48.16 44.50 -45.04
N GLY A 559 -48.77 45.65 -44.77
CA GLY A 559 -50.21 45.82 -44.81
C GLY A 559 -50.69 45.61 -46.24
N LYS A 560 -51.27 44.44 -46.52
CA LYS A 560 -51.97 44.17 -47.76
C LYS A 560 -53.40 44.72 -47.61
N SER A 561 -53.64 45.92 -48.12
CA SER A 561 -54.99 46.47 -48.32
C SER A 561 -55.77 45.54 -49.26
N ARG A 562 -57.01 45.23 -48.89
CA ARG A 562 -58.04 44.89 -49.87
C ARG A 562 -58.58 46.15 -50.50
#